data_AF-A0A0G0EAH2-F1
#
_entry.id   AF-A0A0G0EAH2-F1
#
_cell.length_a   1.000
_cell.length_b   1.000
_cell.length_c   1.000
_cell.angle_alpha   90.00
_cell.angle_beta   90.00
_cell.angle_gamma   90.00
#
_symmetry.space_group_name_H-M   'P 1'
#
loop_
_entity.id
_entity.type
_entity.pdbx_description
1 polymer ?
#
loop_
_entity_poly.entity_id
_entity_poly.type
_entity_poly.pdbx_seq_one_letter_code
_entity_poly.pdbx_strand_id
1 'polypeptide(L)' 'MHQYSELLRTILEKRGIKTIAEADIFLNPKYERDFHDPFLMKDMEKACVRIFEAIEAKEKIVVYADY' A
#
# COMPACT_ATOMS: atom_id res chain seq x y z
N MET A 1 11.43 8.19 -20.37
CA MET A 1 11.31 6.72 -20.21
C MET A 1 12.27 5.91 -21.10
N HIS A 2 13.32 6.49 -21.69
CA HIS A 2 14.25 5.78 -22.60
C HIS A 2 15.11 4.69 -21.93
N GLN A 3 15.07 4.58 -20.60
CA GLN A 3 15.74 3.54 -19.82
C GLN A 3 15.03 2.17 -19.89
N TYR A 4 13.77 2.13 -20.33
CA TYR A 4 12.96 0.91 -20.40
C TYR A 4 12.71 0.50 -21.85
N SER A 5 12.59 -0.81 -22.09
CA SER A 5 12.26 -1.35 -23.42
C SER A 5 10.91 -0.83 -23.91
N GLU A 6 10.72 -0.81 -25.23
CA GLU A 6 9.50 -0.29 -25.86
C GLU A 6 8.23 -1.01 -25.37
N LEU A 7 8.29 -2.33 -25.22
CA LEU A 7 7.20 -3.13 -24.67
C LEU A 7 6.85 -2.70 -23.24
N LEU A 8 7.86 -2.57 -22.37
CA LEU A 8 7.64 -2.19 -20.97
C LEU A 8 7.04 -0.79 -20.86
N ARG A 9 7.54 0.17 -21.65
CA ARG A 9 6.96 1.53 -21.72
C ARG A 9 5.49 1.50 -22.10
N THR A 10 5.14 0.73 -23.13
CA THR A 10 3.75 0.61 -23.61
C THR A 10 2.83 0.09 -22.50
N ILE A 11 3.26 -0.93 -21.73
CA ILE A 11 2.46 -1.49 -20.63
C ILE A 11 2.30 -0.46 -19.50
N LEU A 12 3.36 0.25 -19.12
CA LEU A 12 3.32 1.27 -18.07
C LEU A 12 2.39 2.42 -18.46
N GLU A 13 2.48 2.92 -19.69
CA GLU A 13 1.62 4.00 -20.20
C GLU A 13 0.14 3.59 -20.18
N LYS A 14 -0.18 2.34 -20.55
CA LYS A 14 -1.55 1.80 -20.48
C LYS A 14 -2.09 1.69 -19.04
N ARG A 15 -1.20 1.62 -18.04
CA ARG A 15 -1.55 1.67 -16.61
C ARG A 15 -1.60 3.10 -16.06
N GLY A 16 -1.37 4.12 -16.89
CA GLY A 16 -1.35 5.52 -16.48
C GLY A 16 -0.02 6.01 -15.90
N ILE A 17 1.02 5.17 -15.92
CA ILE A 17 2.37 5.49 -15.43
C ILE A 17 3.15 6.10 -16.60
N LYS A 18 3.47 7.39 -16.53
CA LYS A 18 3.99 8.17 -17.67
C LYS A 18 5.39 8.74 -17.43
N THR A 19 5.80 8.84 -16.17
CA THR A 19 7.10 9.41 -15.81
C THR A 19 8.09 8.33 -15.37
N ILE A 20 9.38 8.64 -15.45
CA ILE A 20 10.44 7.75 -14.95
C ILE A 20 10.31 7.57 -13.43
N ALA A 21 9.93 8.63 -12.71
CA ALA A 21 9.73 8.57 -11.26
C ALA A 21 8.56 7.64 -10.89
N GLU A 22 7.41 7.76 -11.56
CA GLU A 22 6.27 6.86 -11.33
C GLU A 22 6.63 5.41 -11.71
N ALA A 23 7.41 5.21 -12.77
CA ALA A 23 7.87 3.88 -13.16
C ALA A 23 8.83 3.28 -12.12
N ASP A 24 9.72 4.09 -11.53
CA ASP A 24 10.61 3.64 -10.45
C ASP A 24 9.83 3.30 -9.18
N ILE A 25 8.84 4.12 -8.79
CA ILE A 25 7.94 3.82 -7.66
C ILE A 25 7.19 2.51 -7.90
N PHE A 26 6.67 2.30 -9.11
CA PHE A 26 5.88 1.12 -9.43
C PHE A 26 6.71 -0.16 -9.54
N LEU A 27 7.88 -0.10 -10.18
CA LEU A 27 8.73 -1.28 -10.42
C LEU A 27 9.66 -1.58 -9.24
N ASN A 28 10.08 -0.56 -8.50
CA ASN A 28 11.01 -0.66 -7.37
C ASN A 28 10.46 0.10 -6.14
N PRO A 29 9.29 -0.31 -5.60
CA PRO A 29 8.70 0.37 -4.46
C PRO A 29 9.60 0.27 -3.22
N LYS A 30 9.72 1.37 -2.49
CA LYS A 30 10.43 1.45 -1.21
C LYS A 30 9.43 1.76 -0.11
N TYR A 31 9.36 0.91 0.92
CA TYR A 31 8.45 1.06 2.06
C TYR A 31 8.52 2.46 2.69
N GLU A 32 9.72 2.99 2.89
CA GLU A 32 9.93 4.30 3.53
C GLU A 32 9.46 5.49 2.67
N ARG A 33 9.47 5.34 1.33
CA ARG A 33 9.19 6.43 0.38
C ARG A 33 7.77 6.41 -0.14
N ASP A 34 7.25 5.20 -0.41
CA ASP A 34 6.11 5.01 -1.31
C ASP A 34 4.84 4.51 -0.62
N PHE A 35 4.93 4.14 0.67
CA PHE A 35 3.74 3.73 1.43
C PHE A 35 2.92 4.95 1.84
N HIS A 36 1.62 4.86 1.63
CA HIS A 36 0.68 5.83 2.18
C HIS A 36 0.57 5.66 3.70
N ASP A 37 0.25 6.76 4.37
CA ASP A 37 -0.08 6.74 5.79
C ASP A 37 -1.35 5.87 6.02
N PRO A 38 -1.26 4.78 6.81
CA PRO A 38 -2.40 3.93 7.12
C PRO A 38 -3.57 4.69 7.77
N PHE A 39 -3.31 5.80 8.48
CA PHE A 39 -4.35 6.62 9.11
C PHE A 39 -5.24 7.35 8.10
N LEU A 40 -4.87 7.36 6.81
CA LEU A 40 -5.76 7.82 5.74
C LEU A 40 -6.92 6.85 5.47
N MET A 41 -6.83 5.60 5.95
CA MET A 41 -7.94 4.66 5.88
C MET A 41 -9.05 5.07 6.84
N LYS A 42 -10.30 4.97 6.37
CA LYS A 42 -11.48 5.33 7.16
C LYS A 42 -11.49 4.57 8.49
N ASP A 43 -11.67 5.31 9.59
CA ASP A 43 -11.78 4.79 10.96
C ASP A 43 -10.54 4.00 11.46
N MET A 44 -9.37 4.16 10.83
CA MET A 44 -8.14 3.45 11.23
C MET A 44 -7.78 3.70 12.69
N GLU A 45 -7.84 4.95 13.16
CA GLU A 45 -7.56 5.28 14.56
C GLU A 45 -8.50 4.55 15.55
N LYS A 46 -9.79 4.49 15.23
CA LYS A 46 -10.77 3.76 16.05
C LYS A 46 -10.49 2.26 16.06
N ALA A 47 -10.09 1.69 14.92
CA ALA A 47 -9.72 0.29 14.82
C ALA A 47 -8.49 -0.03 15.70
N CYS A 48 -7.47 0.83 15.68
CA CYS A 48 -6.29 0.70 16.54
C CYS A 48 -6.69 0.71 18.02
N VAL A 49 -7.44 1.72 18.48
CA VAL A 49 -7.89 1.83 19.87
C VAL A 49 -8.64 0.57 20.32
N ARG A 50 -9.61 0.10 19.51
CA ARG A 50 -10.39 -1.10 19.84
C ARG A 50 -9.54 -2.36 20.00
N ILE A 51 -8.53 -2.53 19.14
CA ILE A 51 -7.62 -3.68 19.19
C ILE A 51 -6.75 -3.60 20.46
N PHE A 52 -6.20 -2.44 20.78
CA PHE A 52 -5.41 -2.26 22.00
C PHE A 52 -6.23 -2.53 23.27
N GLU A 53 -7.46 -2.03 23.35
CA GLU A 53 -8.38 -2.31 24.47
C GLU A 53 -8.67 -3.81 24.62
N ALA A 54 -8.91 -4.53 23.51
CA ALA A 54 -9.10 -5.99 23.53
C ALA A 54 -7.88 -6.73 24.10
N ILE A 55 -6.68 -6.29 23.71
CA ILE A 55 -5.42 -6.89 24.17
C ILE A 55 -5.26 -6.66 25.68
N GLU A 56 -5.46 -5.44 26.16
CA GLU A 56 -5.37 -5.10 27.59
C GLU A 56 -6.39 -5.88 28.42
N ALA A 57 -7.62 -6.01 27.92
CA ALA A 57 -8.69 -6.77 28.56
C ALA A 57 -8.57 -8.30 28.41
N LYS A 58 -7.54 -8.80 27.70
CA LYS A 58 -7.34 -10.23 27.38
C LYS A 58 -8.55 -10.88 26.72
N GLU A 59 -9.23 -10.14 25.86
CA GLU A 59 -10.34 -10.66 25.07
C GLU A 59 -9.84 -11.71 24.07
N LYS A 60 -10.72 -12.66 23.72
CA LYS A 60 -10.43 -13.59 22.62
C LYS A 60 -10.56 -12.84 21.30
N ILE A 61 -9.46 -12.75 20.56
CA ILE A 61 -9.41 -12.12 19.24
C ILE A 61 -9.38 -13.22 18.17
N VAL A 62 -10.24 -13.09 17.16
CA VAL A 62 -10.21 -13.92 15.95
C VAL A 62 -9.94 -13.02 14.76
N VAL A 63 -9.01 -13.44 13.90
CA VAL A 63 -8.74 -12.77 12.63
C VAL A 63 -9.39 -13.59 11.53
N TYR A 64 -10.46 -13.05 10.95
CA TYR A 64 -11.11 -13.64 9.79
C TYR A 64 -10.73 -12.82 8.56
N ALA A 65 -9.91 -13.41 7.69
CA ALA A 65 -9.55 -12.85 6.39
C ALA A 65 -10.35 -13.55 5.29
N ASP A 66 -10.17 -13.11 4.04
CA ASP A 66 -10.80 -13.75 2.88
C ASP A 66 -10.42 -15.24 2.77
N TYR A 67 -11.21 -16.00 2.01
CA TYR A 67 -11.22 -17.47 1.96
C TYR A 67 -9.86 -18.15 1.79
#